data_AF-A0A7C5IUF7-F1
#
_entry.id   AF-A0A7C5IUF7-F1
#
_cell.length_a   1.000
_cell.length_b   1.000
_cell.length_c   1.000
_cell.angle_alpha   90.00
_cell.angle_beta   90.00
_cell.angle_gamma   90.00
#
_symmetry.space_group_name_H-M   'P 1'
#
loop_
_entity.id
_entity.type
_entity.pdbx_description
1 polymer ?
#
loop_
_entity_poly.entity_id
_entity_poly.type
_entity_poly.pdbx_seq_one_letter_code
_entity_poly.pdbx_strand_id
1 'polypeptide(L)'
;MSTRFKRSTIYRHFLIGAALVTFQAYLGYSAVNGQFGIENQRQMLEKIEALRAEQSSLQTQIDAYKLRIDLFNPTRLDPDLLSEKARALLSMAEPQDIVVPVSTLN
;
A
#
# COMPACT_ATOMS: atom_id res chain seq x y z
N MET A 1 48.88 58.35 20.38
CA MET A 1 49.11 57.38 19.28
C MET A 1 48.64 56.02 19.75
N SER A 2 47.61 55.44 19.10
CA SER A 2 47.11 54.10 19.43
C SER A 2 47.43 53.17 18.27
N THR A 3 48.25 52.15 18.52
CA THR A 3 48.62 51.12 17.55
C THR A 3 47.69 49.91 17.72
N ARG A 4 46.81 49.68 16.73
CA ARG A 4 45.91 48.52 16.71
C ARG A 4 46.69 47.25 16.38
N PHE A 5 46.80 46.34 17.34
CA PHE A 5 47.31 44.98 17.11
C PHE A 5 46.31 44.17 16.27
N LYS A 6 46.72 43.81 15.06
CA LYS A 6 45.98 42.98 14.10
C LYS A 6 45.91 41.53 14.65
N ARG A 7 44.76 41.18 15.24
CA ARG A 7 44.49 39.84 15.79
C ARG A 7 44.64 38.78 14.69
N SER A 8 45.52 37.81 14.95
CA SER A 8 45.98 36.79 14.01
C SER A 8 44.83 36.04 13.34
N THR A 9 44.72 36.20 12.02
CA THR A 9 43.73 35.57 11.15
C THR A 9 43.95 34.05 11.00
N ILE A 10 45.06 33.52 11.52
CA ILE A 10 45.47 32.11 11.39
C ILE A 10 44.51 31.19 12.16
N TYR A 11 44.08 31.58 13.36
CA TYR A 11 43.12 30.80 14.16
C TYR A 11 41.78 30.58 13.44
N ARG A 12 41.35 31.54 12.62
CA ARG A 12 40.12 31.42 11.83
C ARG A 12 40.24 30.31 10.78
N HIS A 13 41.40 30.17 10.14
CA HIS A 13 41.61 29.13 9.13
C HIS A 13 41.64 27.73 9.76
N PHE A 14 42.26 27.59 10.94
CA PHE A 14 42.22 26.33 11.70
C PHE A 14 40.80 25.95 12.14
N LEU A 15 40.01 26.91 12.62
CA LEU A 15 38.61 26.67 12.98
C LEU A 15 37.77 26.24 11.79
N ILE A 16 37.94 26.89 10.62
CA ILE A 16 37.23 26.52 9.39
C ILE A 16 37.64 25.12 8.94
N GLY A 17 38.94 24.80 8.96
CA GLY A 17 39.44 23.48 8.60
C GLY A 17 38.88 22.37 9.50
N ALA A 18 38.90 22.60 10.83
CA ALA A 18 38.31 21.67 11.79
C ALA A 18 36.81 21.48 11.53
N ALA A 19 36.05 22.55 11.31
CA ALA A 19 34.63 22.47 11.02
C ALA A 19 34.31 21.67 9.75
N LEU A 20 35.11 21.83 8.69
CA LEU A 20 34.97 21.06 7.45
C LEU A 20 35.23 19.57 7.67
N VAL A 21 36.28 19.21 8.40
CA VAL A 21 36.58 17.80 8.71
C VAL A 21 35.45 17.16 9.50
N THR A 22 34.93 17.84 10.52
CA THR A 22 33.81 17.34 11.33
C THR A 22 32.54 17.21 10.47
N PHE A 23 32.29 18.15 9.57
CA PHE A 23 31.16 18.09 8.64
C PHE A 23 31.27 16.93 7.66
N GLN A 24 32.45 16.68 7.09
CA GLN A 24 32.71 15.52 6.23
C GLN A 24 32.55 14.20 6.98
N ALA A 25 33.03 14.11 8.22
CA ALA A 25 32.84 12.93 9.06
C ALA A 25 31.36 12.67 9.37
N TYR A 26 30.60 13.72 9.69
CA TYR A 26 29.16 13.63 9.91
C TYR A 26 28.42 13.18 8.64
N LEU A 27 28.75 13.74 7.48
CA LEU A 27 28.17 13.32 6.21
C LEU A 27 28.55 11.88 5.86
N GLY A 28 29.79 11.45 6.11
CA GLY A 28 30.20 10.06 5.91
C GLY A 28 29.42 9.11 6.82
N TYR A 29 29.29 9.44 8.11
CA TYR A 29 28.50 8.66 9.06
C TYR A 29 27.01 8.64 8.69
N SER A 30 26.45 9.77 8.27
CA SER A 30 25.07 9.91 7.82
C SER A 30 24.81 9.23 6.47
N ALA A 31 25.81 9.12 5.59
CA ALA A 31 25.69 8.37 4.35
C ALA A 31 25.69 6.85 4.61
N VAL A 32 26.46 6.39 5.60
CA VAL A 32 26.53 4.97 5.99
C VAL A 32 25.31 4.54 6.81
N ASN A 33 24.86 5.37 7.76
CA ASN A 33 23.67 5.11 8.59
C ASN A 33 22.37 5.64 7.97
N GLY A 34 22.48 6.36 6.86
CA GLY A 34 21.34 6.94 6.15
C GLY A 34 20.46 5.85 5.57
N GLN A 35 19.22 6.22 5.28
CA GLN A 35 18.15 5.36 4.80
C GLN A 35 18.48 4.53 3.53
N PHE A 36 19.62 4.78 2.88
CA PHE A 36 20.14 4.10 1.69
C PHE A 36 21.27 3.08 1.98
N GLY A 37 21.55 2.76 3.25
CA GLY A 37 22.47 1.68 3.59
C GLY A 37 22.03 0.33 2.98
N ILE A 38 23.00 -0.51 2.60
CA ILE A 38 22.80 -1.78 1.90
C ILE A 38 21.77 -2.69 2.59
N GLU A 39 21.67 -2.60 3.92
CA GLU A 39 20.71 -3.34 4.74
C GLU A 39 19.25 -2.84 4.56
N ASN A 40 19.05 -1.52 4.48
CA ASN A 40 17.73 -0.93 4.26
C ASN A 40 17.21 -1.21 2.84
N GLN A 41 18.10 -1.34 1.86
CA GLN A 41 17.71 -1.76 0.52
C GLN A 41 17.10 -3.16 0.54
N ARG A 42 17.69 -4.09 1.31
CA ARG A 42 17.16 -5.45 1.45
C ARG A 42 15.78 -5.46 2.12
N GLN A 43 15.65 -4.76 3.25
CA GLN A 43 14.37 -4.64 3.95
C GLN A 43 13.30 -3.95 3.10
N MET A 44 13.69 -2.98 2.28
CA MET A 44 12.76 -2.29 1.38
C MET A 44 12.32 -3.19 0.22
N LEU A 45 13.22 -4.01 -0.33
CA LEU A 45 12.87 -5.02 -1.33
C LEU A 45 11.94 -6.10 -0.76
N GLU A 46 12.22 -6.61 0.45
CA GLU A 46 11.35 -7.57 1.13
C GLU A 46 9.94 -7.00 1.35
N LYS A 47 9.83 -5.73 1.75
CA LYS A 47 8.54 -5.03 1.88
C LYS A 47 7.81 -4.87 0.55
N ILE A 48 8.52 -4.56 -0.54
CA ILE A 48 7.94 -4.45 -1.88
C ILE A 48 7.38 -5.81 -2.33
N GLU A 49 8.10 -6.90 -2.07
CA GLU A 49 7.65 -8.25 -2.42
C GLU A 49 6.41 -8.66 -1.62
N ALA A 50 6.40 -8.39 -0.31
CA ALA A 50 5.23 -8.64 0.54
C ALA A 50 3.99 -7.85 0.07
N LEU A 51 4.15 -6.56 -0.24
CA LEU A 51 3.06 -5.72 -0.73
C LEU A 51 2.56 -6.16 -2.12
N ARG A 52 3.45 -6.65 -3.00
CA ARG A 52 3.04 -7.23 -4.29
C ARG A 52 2.22 -8.51 -4.12
N ALA A 53 2.61 -9.36 -3.17
CA ALA A 53 1.85 -10.56 -2.86
C ALA A 53 0.44 -10.21 -2.38
N GLU A 54 0.32 -9.24 -1.46
CA GLU A 54 -0.97 -8.74 -0.98
C GLU A 54 -1.82 -8.15 -2.12
N GLN A 55 -1.21 -7.30 -2.97
CA GLN A 55 -1.86 -6.72 -4.14
C GLN A 55 -2.42 -7.79 -5.09
N SER A 56 -1.68 -8.87 -5.34
CA SER A 56 -2.12 -9.96 -6.22
C SER A 56 -3.36 -10.69 -5.70
N SER A 57 -3.44 -10.89 -4.39
CA SER A 57 -4.60 -11.52 -3.74
C SER A 57 -5.84 -10.64 -3.76
N LEU A 58 -5.66 -9.33 -3.55
CA LEU A 58 -6.71 -8.32 -3.67
C LEU A 58 -7.21 -8.20 -5.11
N GLN A 59 -6.30 -8.22 -6.09
CA GLN A 59 -6.66 -8.16 -7.50
C GLN A 59 -7.51 -9.37 -7.93
N THR A 60 -7.15 -10.57 -7.46
CA THR A 60 -7.92 -11.80 -7.72
C THR A 60 -9.35 -11.69 -7.17
N GLN A 61 -9.52 -11.12 -5.97
CA GLN A 61 -10.84 -10.88 -5.38
C GLN A 61 -11.63 -9.86 -6.20
N ILE A 62 -11.01 -8.75 -6.60
CA ILE A 62 -11.63 -7.73 -7.45
C ILE A 62 -12.10 -8.35 -8.76
N ASP A 63 -11.31 -9.20 -9.39
CA ASP A 63 -11.67 -9.82 -10.66
C ASP A 63 -12.81 -10.84 -10.51
N ALA A 64 -12.83 -11.60 -9.40
CA ALA A 64 -13.97 -12.46 -9.06
C ALA A 64 -15.26 -11.66 -8.85
N TYR A 65 -15.19 -10.51 -8.16
CA TYR A 65 -16.34 -9.62 -7.98
C TYR A 65 -16.75 -8.96 -9.29
N LYS A 66 -15.82 -8.54 -10.14
CA LYS A 66 -16.13 -7.99 -11.47
C LYS A 66 -16.85 -9.01 -12.33
N LEU A 67 -16.40 -10.26 -12.36
CA LEU A 67 -17.09 -11.33 -13.07
C LEU A 67 -18.53 -11.50 -12.54
N ARG A 68 -18.70 -11.48 -11.22
CA ARG A 68 -20.02 -11.58 -10.59
C ARG A 68 -20.91 -10.37 -10.92
N ILE A 69 -20.37 -9.16 -10.91
CA ILE A 69 -21.09 -7.93 -11.26
C ILE A 69 -21.45 -7.89 -12.75
N ASP A 70 -20.56 -8.37 -13.62
CA ASP A 70 -20.82 -8.48 -15.05
C ASP A 70 -22.00 -9.42 -15.33
N LEU A 71 -22.08 -10.54 -14.59
CA LEU A 71 -23.25 -11.43 -14.59
C LEU A 71 -24.53 -10.76 -14.05
N PHE A 72 -24.43 -9.66 -13.30
CA PHE A 72 -25.56 -8.87 -12.78
C PHE A 72 -25.78 -7.55 -13.54
N ASN A 73 -25.10 -7.31 -14.65
CA ASN A 73 -25.15 -6.02 -15.34
C ASN A 73 -26.46 -5.85 -16.15
N PRO A 74 -27.36 -4.93 -15.76
CA PRO A 74 -28.71 -4.77 -16.32
C PRO A 74 -28.79 -4.35 -17.79
N THR A 75 -27.68 -3.90 -18.40
CA THR A 75 -27.66 -3.60 -19.84
C THR A 75 -27.67 -4.87 -20.71
N ARG A 76 -27.38 -6.04 -20.12
CA ARG A 76 -27.55 -7.39 -20.71
C ARG A 76 -28.29 -8.37 -19.80
N LEU A 77 -28.86 -7.90 -18.69
CA LEU A 77 -29.57 -8.76 -17.74
C LEU A 77 -31.02 -8.92 -18.18
N ASP A 78 -31.42 -10.17 -18.41
CA ASP A 78 -32.78 -10.52 -18.78
C ASP A 78 -33.74 -10.09 -17.65
N PRO A 79 -34.75 -9.24 -17.90
CA PRO A 79 -35.70 -8.79 -16.87
C PRO A 79 -36.41 -9.95 -16.13
N ASP A 80 -36.47 -11.14 -16.71
CA ASP A 80 -37.00 -12.34 -16.06
C ASP A 80 -36.14 -12.81 -14.88
N LEU A 81 -34.80 -12.72 -14.96
CA LEU A 81 -33.90 -13.09 -13.86
C LEU A 81 -34.09 -12.20 -12.62
N LEU A 82 -34.40 -10.92 -12.83
CA LEU A 82 -34.71 -9.98 -11.76
C LEU A 82 -36.03 -10.33 -11.08
N SER A 83 -37.02 -10.70 -11.89
CA SER A 83 -38.36 -11.10 -11.43
C SER A 83 -38.28 -12.39 -10.61
N GLU A 84 -37.48 -13.37 -11.05
CA GLU A 84 -37.22 -14.61 -10.31
C GLU A 84 -36.53 -14.36 -8.96
N LYS A 85 -35.51 -13.48 -8.91
CA LYS A 85 -34.85 -13.14 -7.64
C LYS A 85 -35.74 -12.36 -6.70
N ALA A 86 -36.54 -11.42 -7.21
CA ALA A 86 -37.51 -10.68 -6.41
C ALA A 86 -38.59 -11.62 -5.84
N ARG A 87 -39.06 -12.58 -6.65
CA ARG A 87 -40.08 -13.57 -6.30
C ARG A 87 -39.58 -14.59 -5.27
N ALA A 88 -38.34 -15.07 -5.42
CA ALA A 88 -37.67 -15.92 -4.43
C ALA A 88 -37.45 -15.20 -3.08
N LEU A 89 -37.06 -13.90 -3.11
CA LEU A 89 -36.90 -13.09 -1.89
C LEU A 89 -38.23 -12.81 -1.18
N LEU A 90 -39.32 -12.71 -1.93
CA LEU A 90 -40.68 -12.49 -1.41
C LEU A 90 -41.39 -13.78 -0.98
N SER A 91 -40.73 -14.94 -1.04
CA SER A 91 -41.33 -16.26 -0.77
C SER A 91 -42.61 -16.54 -1.56
N MET A 92 -42.74 -15.95 -2.76
CA MET A 92 -43.85 -16.24 -3.66
C MET A 92 -43.43 -17.37 -4.61
N ALA A 93 -43.91 -18.59 -4.40
CA ALA A 93 -43.73 -19.67 -5.38
C ALA A 93 -44.73 -19.51 -6.52
N GLU A 94 -44.30 -19.79 -7.75
CA GLU A 94 -45.22 -19.94 -8.89
C GLU A 94 -46.17 -21.13 -8.61
N PRO A 95 -47.46 -21.10 -9.03
CA PRO A 95 -48.40 -22.20 -8.76
C PRO A 95 -47.97 -23.58 -9.28
N GLN A 96 -46.93 -23.64 -10.12
CA GLN A 96 -46.44 -24.84 -10.80
C GLN A 96 -45.13 -25.38 -10.21
N ASP A 97 -44.56 -24.72 -9.20
CA ASP A 97 -43.22 -25.02 -8.71
C ASP A 97 -43.25 -25.94 -7.48
N ILE A 98 -42.47 -27.02 -7.52
CA ILE A 98 -42.46 -28.06 -6.48
C ILE A 98 -41.54 -27.62 -5.34
N VAL A 99 -42.12 -27.06 -4.27
CA VAL A 99 -41.39 -26.77 -3.03
C VAL A 99 -41.12 -28.09 -2.30
N VAL A 100 -39.85 -28.53 -2.27
CA VAL A 100 -39.42 -29.66 -1.46
C VAL A 100 -38.97 -29.15 -0.08
N PRO A 101 -39.75 -29.36 0.99
CA PRO A 101 -39.30 -29.02 2.33
C PRO A 101 -38.14 -29.95 2.73
N VAL A 102 -36.98 -29.36 3.04
CA VAL A 102 -35.89 -30.11 3.65
C VAL A 102 -36.31 -30.45 5.08
N SER A 103 -36.62 -31.72 5.33
CA SER A 103 -36.83 -32.21 6.69
C SER A 103 -35.45 -32.33 7.34
N THR A 104 -35.10 -31.36 8.19
CA THR A 104 -34.02 -31.55 9.15
C THR A 104 -34.51 -32.56 10.18
N LEU A 105 -34.09 -33.81 10.00
CA LEU A 105 -34.28 -34.87 11.00
C LEU A 105 -33.54 -34.47 12.28
N ASN A 106 -34.31 -34.22 13.34
CA ASN A 106 -33.88 -34.42 14.72
C ASN A 106 -35.03 -35.06 15.48
#